data_AF-A0A7K6WGJ9-F1
#
_entry.id   AF-A0A7K6WGJ9-F1
#
_cell.length_a   1.000
_cell.length_b   1.000
_cell.length_c   1.000
_cell.angle_alpha   90.00
_cell.angle_beta   90.00
_cell.angle_gamma   90.00
#
_symmetry.space_group_name_H-M   'P 1'
#
loop_
_entity.id
_entity.type
_entity.pdbx_description
1 polymer ?
#
loop_
_entity_poly.entity_id
_entity_poly.type
_entity_poly.pdbx_seq_one_letter_code
_entity_poly.pdbx_strand_id
1 'polypeptide(L)'
;ADIISTVEFNHSGELLATGDKGGRVVIFQQEQENKTQSHSRGEYNVYSTFQSHEPEFDYLKSLEIEEKINKIRWLPQKNAAQFLLSTNDKTIKLWKISERDKRPEGYNLKEEDGRYRDPTTVTTLRVPVFRPMDLMVEASPRRIFANAHTYHINSISINSDYETYLSADDLRINLWHLEITDRSFNIVDIKPANMEELTEVITAAEFHPNSCNTFVYSSSKGTIRLCDMRASALCDRHSKLFEEPEDPSNRSFFSEIISSISDVKFSHSGRYMMTRDYLSVKIWDLNMENRPVETYQVHEYLRSKLCSLYENDCIFDKFECCWNGSDIVMTGSYNNFFRMFDRNTKRDITLEASRENNKPRTVLKPRKVCASGKRKKDEISVDSLDFNKKILHTAWHPKENIIAVATTNNLYIFQDKMN
;
A
#
# COMPACT_ATOMS: atom_id res chain seq x y z
N ALA A 1 12.48 13.88 -8.38
CA ALA A 1 11.07 14.00 -8.78
C ALA A 1 10.24 13.23 -7.77
N ASP A 2 9.15 13.82 -7.30
CA ASP A 2 8.37 13.35 -6.15
C ASP A 2 7.40 12.25 -6.57
N ILE A 3 7.94 11.11 -6.99
CA ILE A 3 7.14 9.99 -7.52
C ILE A 3 6.54 9.21 -6.37
N ILE A 4 5.20 9.20 -6.26
CA ILE A 4 4.47 8.44 -5.26
C ILE A 4 4.64 6.94 -5.52
N SER A 5 5.01 6.19 -4.47
CA SER A 5 5.30 4.76 -4.52
C SER A 5 4.41 3.91 -3.61
N THR A 6 3.54 4.53 -2.80
CA THR A 6 2.51 3.84 -2.01
C THR A 6 1.47 4.84 -1.50
N VAL A 7 0.22 4.39 -1.34
CA VAL A 7 -0.91 5.20 -0.86
C VAL A 7 -1.75 4.34 0.09
N GLU A 8 -2.08 4.85 1.28
CA GLU A 8 -2.82 4.08 2.29
C GLU A 8 -3.68 4.97 3.19
N PHE A 9 -4.98 4.67 3.31
CA PHE A 9 -5.86 5.27 4.33
C PHE A 9 -5.61 4.66 5.70
N ASN A 10 -5.75 5.45 6.77
CA ASN A 10 -5.85 4.89 8.11
C ASN A 10 -7.21 4.19 8.33
N HIS A 11 -7.35 3.48 9.44
CA HIS A 11 -8.55 2.70 9.76
C HIS A 11 -9.84 3.53 9.88
N SER A 12 -9.76 4.81 10.28
CA SER A 12 -10.92 5.71 10.30
C SER A 12 -11.26 6.24 8.91
N GLY A 13 -10.24 6.39 8.07
CA GLY A 13 -10.27 7.03 6.76
C GLY A 13 -10.04 8.55 6.81
N GLU A 14 -9.99 9.14 8.02
CA GLU A 14 -9.72 10.56 8.23
C GLU A 14 -8.30 10.96 7.82
N LEU A 15 -7.36 10.02 7.81
CA LEU A 15 -5.99 10.24 7.38
C LEU A 15 -5.66 9.42 6.14
N LEU A 16 -4.97 10.04 5.20
CA LEU A 16 -4.43 9.44 3.99
C LEU A 16 -2.92 9.64 3.97
N ALA A 17 -2.15 8.56 3.91
CA ALA A 17 -0.69 8.63 3.79
C ALA A 17 -0.24 8.30 2.37
N THR A 18 0.79 9.00 1.91
CA THR A 18 1.56 8.66 0.71
C THR A 18 3.04 8.52 1.05
N GLY A 19 3.69 7.53 0.47
CA GLY A 19 5.15 7.43 0.45
C GLY A 19 5.69 7.72 -0.95
N ASP A 20 6.89 8.27 -1.04
CA ASP A 20 7.53 8.57 -2.33
C ASP A 20 8.88 7.88 -2.53
N LYS A 21 9.40 7.97 -3.77
CA LYS A 21 10.71 7.45 -4.14
C LYS A 21 11.87 8.12 -3.40
N GLY A 22 11.68 9.34 -2.90
CA GLY A 22 12.68 10.08 -2.12
C GLY A 22 12.61 9.82 -0.62
N GLY A 23 11.92 8.77 -0.18
CA GLY A 23 11.88 8.36 1.23
C GLY A 23 11.02 9.21 2.15
N ARG A 24 10.20 10.12 1.62
CA ARG A 24 9.31 10.98 2.41
C ARG A 24 7.94 10.33 2.58
N VAL A 25 7.33 10.62 3.72
CA VAL A 25 5.93 10.30 4.00
C VAL A 25 5.17 11.61 4.17
N VAL A 26 4.07 11.74 3.43
CA VAL A 26 3.12 12.86 3.54
C VAL A 26 1.80 12.30 4.03
N ILE A 27 1.27 12.86 5.10
CA ILE A 27 -0.03 12.53 5.67
C ILE A 27 -0.96 13.69 5.40
N PHE A 28 -2.12 13.39 4.84
CA PHE A 28 -3.22 14.31 4.64
C PHE A 28 -4.33 13.99 5.64
N GLN A 29 -4.99 15.02 6.17
CA GLN A 29 -6.15 14.89 7.03
C GLN A 29 -7.37 15.46 6.32
N GLN A 30 -8.47 14.71 6.39
CA GLN A 30 -9.76 15.16 5.90
C GLN A 30 -10.26 16.32 6.76
N GLU A 31 -10.57 17.44 6.11
CA GLU A 31 -11.19 18.57 6.79
C GLU A 31 -12.57 18.17 7.37
N GLN A 32 -12.86 18.60 8.60
CA GLN A 32 -14.16 18.36 9.23
C GLN A 32 -15.11 19.52 8.87
N GLU A 33 -15.99 19.32 7.87
CA GLU A 33 -17.11 20.24 7.67
C GLU A 33 -18.15 20.01 8.78
N ASN A 34 -18.60 21.08 9.45
CA ASN A 34 -19.64 21.17 10.49
C ASN A 34 -20.19 19.83 11.07
N LYS A 35 -20.03 19.65 12.40
CA LYS A 35 -20.44 18.50 13.25
C LYS A 35 -21.90 17.99 13.12
N THR A 36 -22.71 18.57 12.25
CA THR A 36 -24.13 18.25 12.04
C THR A 36 -24.41 17.27 10.90
N GLN A 37 -23.42 16.89 10.07
CA GLN A 37 -23.61 15.87 9.02
C GLN A 37 -22.80 14.60 9.32
N SER A 38 -23.41 13.43 9.12
CA SER A 38 -22.83 12.11 9.44
C SER A 38 -21.72 11.66 8.47
N HIS A 39 -21.45 12.42 7.42
CA HIS A 39 -20.46 12.12 6.38
C HIS A 39 -19.66 13.39 6.09
N SER A 40 -18.39 13.43 6.49
CA SER A 40 -17.48 14.51 6.13
C SER A 40 -16.96 14.26 4.72
N ARG A 41 -17.13 15.22 3.81
CA ARG A 41 -16.53 15.19 2.46
C ARG A 41 -15.53 16.34 2.26
N GLY A 42 -14.90 16.73 3.36
CA GLY A 42 -13.88 17.77 3.36
C GLY A 42 -12.69 17.40 2.48
N GLU A 43 -11.98 18.43 2.02
CA GLU A 43 -10.75 18.25 1.26
C GLU A 43 -9.66 17.66 2.18
N TYR A 44 -8.80 16.81 1.62
CA TYR A 44 -7.67 16.24 2.35
C TYR A 44 -6.50 17.22 2.26
N ASN A 45 -6.20 17.88 3.38
CA ASN A 45 -5.14 18.87 3.48
C ASN A 45 -3.88 18.27 4.12
N VAL A 46 -2.70 18.81 3.78
CA VAL A 46 -1.45 18.33 4.37
C VAL A 46 -1.48 18.50 5.88
N TYR A 47 -1.34 17.39 6.59
CA TYR A 47 -1.38 17.30 8.04
C TYR A 47 0.01 17.11 8.65
N SER A 48 0.87 16.31 8.00
CA SER A 48 2.26 16.10 8.43
C SER A 48 3.12 15.66 7.27
N THR A 49 4.37 16.13 7.24
CA THR A 49 5.40 15.67 6.28
C THR A 49 6.68 15.36 7.03
N PHE A 50 7.30 14.22 6.76
CA PHE A 50 8.58 13.85 7.37
C PHE A 50 9.41 12.94 6.46
N GLN A 51 10.73 13.00 6.63
CA GLN A 51 11.66 12.07 6.00
C GLN A 51 11.61 10.73 6.75
N SER A 52 11.12 9.69 6.10
CA SER A 52 11.00 8.36 6.71
C SER A 52 12.31 7.58 6.58
N HIS A 53 12.87 7.53 5.37
CA HIS A 53 14.09 6.78 5.06
C HIS A 53 15.07 7.70 4.34
N GLU A 54 16.36 7.46 4.53
CA GLU A 54 17.44 8.13 3.81
C GLU A 54 18.25 7.05 3.06
N PRO A 55 18.97 7.40 1.99
CA PRO A 55 19.80 6.43 1.29
C PRO A 55 20.82 5.83 2.25
N GLU A 56 20.91 4.50 2.24
CA GLU A 56 21.90 3.76 3.02
C GLU A 56 22.83 2.99 2.07
N PHE A 57 24.06 2.69 2.49
CA PHE A 57 24.99 1.91 1.69
C PHE A 57 25.57 0.76 2.52
N ASP A 58 25.36 -0.47 2.06
CA ASP A 58 26.02 -1.65 2.61
C ASP A 58 27.40 -1.79 1.95
N TYR A 59 28.43 -1.28 2.63
CA TYR A 59 29.82 -1.34 2.14
C TYR A 59 30.35 -2.76 1.96
N LEU A 60 29.87 -3.72 2.76
CA LEU A 60 30.34 -5.10 2.69
C LEU A 60 29.80 -5.80 1.44
N LYS A 61 28.56 -5.47 1.05
CA LYS A 61 27.93 -6.01 -0.16
C LYS A 61 28.08 -5.10 -1.37
N SER A 62 28.64 -3.90 -1.20
CA SER A 62 28.65 -2.84 -2.22
C SER A 62 27.25 -2.59 -2.80
N LEU A 63 26.25 -2.53 -1.91
CA LEU A 63 24.85 -2.40 -2.28
C LEU A 63 24.29 -1.09 -1.75
N GLU A 64 23.79 -0.26 -2.66
CA GLU A 64 22.99 0.91 -2.32
C GLU A 64 21.58 0.46 -1.93
N ILE A 65 21.09 0.97 -0.81
CA ILE A 65 19.75 0.75 -0.30
C ILE A 65 18.97 2.03 -0.57
N GLU A 66 18.07 1.98 -1.54
CA GLU A 66 17.20 3.10 -1.89
C GLU A 66 16.32 3.51 -0.70
N GLU A 67 16.10 4.81 -0.56
CA GLU A 67 15.20 5.38 0.43
C GLU A 67 13.71 5.24 0.06
N LYS A 68 13.41 4.80 -1.17
CA LYS A 68 12.05 4.62 -1.70
C LYS A 68 11.14 3.89 -0.71
N ILE A 69 9.99 4.49 -0.41
CA ILE A 69 8.99 3.86 0.45
C ILE A 69 8.20 2.82 -0.34
N ASN A 70 8.37 1.55 -0.02
CA ASN A 70 7.70 0.44 -0.70
C ASN A 70 6.25 0.26 -0.26
N LYS A 71 5.99 0.35 1.06
CA LYS A 71 4.68 0.17 1.67
C LYS A 71 4.54 0.99 2.94
N ILE A 72 3.31 1.44 3.20
CA ILE A 72 2.86 2.03 4.47
C ILE A 72 1.71 1.18 5.00
N ARG A 73 1.70 0.91 6.31
CA ARG A 73 0.55 0.28 6.99
C ARG A 73 0.28 1.00 8.29
N TRP A 74 -0.94 1.47 8.47
CA TRP A 74 -1.38 2.06 9.73
C TRP A 74 -1.54 0.99 10.80
N LEU A 75 -1.25 1.33 12.05
CA LEU A 75 -1.67 0.54 13.20
C LEU A 75 -3.07 0.99 13.63
N PRO A 76 -3.86 0.10 14.26
CA PRO A 76 -5.09 0.51 14.91
C PRO A 76 -4.81 1.52 16.01
N GLN A 77 -5.66 2.54 16.11
CA GLN A 77 -5.45 3.64 17.03
C GLN A 77 -5.62 3.17 18.49
N LYS A 78 -4.55 3.27 19.30
CA LYS A 78 -4.54 2.92 20.73
C LYS A 78 -4.77 4.12 21.66
N ASN A 79 -4.44 5.33 21.21
CA ASN A 79 -4.57 6.56 21.98
C ASN A 79 -4.72 7.77 21.04
N ALA A 80 -4.56 9.00 21.55
CA ALA A 80 -4.67 10.21 20.74
C ALA A 80 -3.61 10.29 19.61
N ALA A 81 -2.48 9.59 19.75
CA ALA A 81 -1.47 9.54 18.72
C ALA A 81 -1.78 8.45 17.68
N GLN A 82 -1.39 8.72 16.45
CA GLN A 82 -1.48 7.79 15.34
C GLN A 82 -0.14 7.09 15.13
N PHE A 83 -0.18 5.86 14.64
CA PHE A 83 1.00 5.05 14.42
C PHE A 83 0.94 4.40 13.04
N LEU A 84 2.07 4.37 12.34
CA LEU A 84 2.21 3.70 11.05
C LEU A 84 3.56 3.01 10.95
N LEU A 85 3.60 1.91 10.22
CA LEU A 85 4.82 1.28 9.71
C LEU A 85 5.09 1.82 8.31
N SER A 86 6.35 2.16 8.04
CA SER A 86 6.86 2.41 6.69
C SER A 86 8.06 1.51 6.43
N THR A 87 8.23 1.05 5.20
CA THR A 87 9.38 0.22 4.83
C THR A 87 9.96 0.65 3.49
N ASN A 88 11.29 0.57 3.38
CA ASN A 88 11.99 0.47 2.09
C ASN A 88 12.37 -0.99 1.85
N ASP A 89 13.39 -1.24 1.03
CA ASP A 89 13.84 -2.58 0.67
C ASP A 89 14.44 -3.41 1.82
N LYS A 90 14.90 -2.77 2.91
CA LYS A 90 15.68 -3.45 3.97
C LYS A 90 15.23 -3.16 5.40
N THR A 91 14.59 -2.02 5.63
CA THR A 91 14.34 -1.51 6.98
C THR A 91 12.88 -1.08 7.12
N ILE A 92 12.22 -1.57 8.17
CA ILE A 92 10.88 -1.12 8.59
C ILE A 92 11.05 -0.11 9.73
N LYS A 93 10.27 0.97 9.74
CA LYS A 93 10.23 1.96 10.83
C LYS A 93 8.81 2.13 11.35
N LEU A 94 8.66 2.11 12.67
CA LEU A 94 7.41 2.50 13.34
C LEU A 94 7.46 3.99 13.67
N TRP A 95 6.53 4.74 13.09
CA TRP A 95 6.37 6.17 13.31
C TRP A 95 5.22 6.45 14.25
N LYS A 96 5.40 7.45 15.13
CA LYS A 96 4.33 8.05 15.93
C LYS A 96 4.06 9.46 15.44
N ILE A 97 2.80 9.74 15.13
CA ILE A 97 2.30 11.05 14.77
C ILE A 97 1.42 11.54 15.92
N SER A 98 1.79 12.67 16.52
CA SER A 98 1.03 13.24 17.64
C SER A 98 0.86 14.73 17.52
N GLU A 99 -0.32 15.19 17.90
CA GLU A 99 -0.63 16.60 18.06
C GLU A 99 -0.12 17.14 19.40
N ARG A 100 0.37 18.38 19.37
CA ARG A 100 0.76 19.14 20.54
C ARG A 100 0.22 20.57 20.43
N ASP A 101 -0.61 20.92 21.40
CA ASP A 101 -1.30 22.22 21.54
C ASP A 101 -0.84 23.00 22.78
N LYS A 102 0.20 22.50 23.48
CA LYS A 102 0.75 23.12 24.67
C LYS A 102 2.28 23.04 24.72
N ARG A 103 2.92 24.06 25.28
CA ARG A 103 4.37 24.11 25.52
C ARG A 103 4.71 24.50 26.96
N PRO A 104 5.85 24.03 27.50
CA PRO A 104 6.31 24.44 28.82
C PRO A 104 6.91 25.85 28.77
N GLU A 105 6.51 26.72 29.70
CA GLU A 105 7.04 28.07 29.88
C GLU A 105 7.42 28.32 31.35
N GLY A 106 8.29 29.31 31.61
CA GLY A 106 8.73 29.67 32.96
C GLY A 106 10.00 28.96 33.45
N TYR A 107 11.01 28.82 32.59
CA TYR A 107 12.32 28.29 32.98
C TYR A 107 13.06 29.24 33.94
N ASN A 108 13.78 28.68 34.91
CA ASN A 108 14.51 29.48 35.90
C ASN A 108 15.70 30.26 35.29
N LEU A 109 16.36 29.65 34.31
CA LEU A 109 17.61 30.15 33.73
C LEU A 109 17.45 30.68 32.30
N LYS A 110 16.22 30.72 31.78
CA LYS A 110 15.95 31.16 30.41
C LYS A 110 14.72 32.06 30.41
N GLU A 111 14.89 33.28 29.90
CA GLU A 111 13.81 34.24 29.72
C GLU A 111 12.91 33.85 28.55
N GLU A 112 11.73 34.47 28.45
CA GLU A 112 10.77 34.21 27.37
C GLU A 112 11.32 34.61 25.99
N ASP A 113 12.23 35.59 25.93
CA ASP A 113 12.94 35.98 24.70
C ASP A 113 14.13 35.06 24.35
N GLY A 114 14.33 34.00 25.14
CA GLY A 114 15.36 32.99 24.94
C GLY A 114 16.72 33.31 25.54
N ARG A 115 16.91 34.47 26.18
CA ARG A 115 18.16 34.84 26.83
C ARG A 115 18.40 34.01 28.08
N TYR A 116 19.67 33.69 28.33
CA TYR A 116 20.06 33.03 29.57
C TYR A 116 20.09 34.05 30.71
N ARG A 117 19.48 33.71 31.84
CA ARG A 117 19.60 34.47 33.07
C ARG A 117 20.89 34.12 33.79
N ASP A 118 21.50 35.11 34.42
CA ASP A 118 22.61 34.89 35.33
C ASP A 118 22.12 34.04 36.52
N PRO A 119 22.70 32.85 36.77
CA PRO A 119 22.31 31.98 37.89
C PRO A 119 22.31 32.69 39.25
N THR A 120 23.17 33.69 39.43
CA THR A 120 23.29 34.44 40.69
C THR A 120 22.09 35.35 40.96
N THR A 121 21.29 35.66 39.95
CA THR A 121 20.08 36.49 40.05
C THR A 121 18.82 35.70 40.43
N VAL A 122 18.91 34.36 40.46
CA VAL A 122 17.79 33.49 40.76
C VAL A 122 17.56 33.43 42.28
N THR A 123 16.58 34.19 42.76
CA THR A 123 16.22 34.25 44.19
C THR A 123 15.23 33.18 44.62
N THR A 124 14.46 32.62 43.68
CA THR A 124 13.44 31.58 43.94
C THR A 124 13.37 30.62 42.76
N LEU A 125 13.17 29.33 43.06
CA LEU A 125 12.97 28.31 42.03
C LEU A 125 11.49 28.20 41.68
N ARG A 126 11.22 28.11 40.37
CA ARG A 126 9.89 27.92 39.78
C ARG A 126 9.85 26.61 38.99
N VAL A 127 8.68 26.01 38.95
CA VAL A 127 8.41 24.85 38.09
C VAL A 127 7.74 25.36 36.81
N PRO A 128 8.21 24.94 35.62
CA PRO A 128 7.57 25.31 34.36
C PRO A 128 6.09 24.89 34.31
N VAL A 129 5.25 25.72 33.69
CA VAL A 129 3.82 25.47 33.52
C VAL A 129 3.49 25.36 32.04
N PHE A 130 2.57 24.47 31.68
CA PHE A 130 2.10 24.36 30.31
C PHE A 130 1.18 25.52 29.95
N ARG A 131 1.48 26.18 28.84
CA ARG A 131 0.65 27.22 28.22
C ARG A 131 0.13 26.74 26.86
N PRO A 132 -1.10 27.12 26.46
CA PRO A 132 -1.62 26.86 25.13
C PRO A 132 -0.69 27.42 24.05
N MET A 133 -0.58 26.70 22.93
CA MET A 133 0.12 27.12 21.71
C MET A 133 -0.68 26.70 20.48
N ASP A 134 -0.31 27.21 19.31
CA ASP A 134 -0.88 26.75 18.05
C ASP A 134 -0.64 25.25 17.86
N LEU A 135 -1.65 24.55 17.33
CA LEU A 135 -1.62 23.11 17.10
C LEU A 135 -0.43 22.76 16.21
N MET A 136 0.44 21.89 16.71
CA MET A 136 1.60 21.41 15.98
C MET A 136 1.57 19.89 15.91
N VAL A 137 1.80 19.35 14.71
CA VAL A 137 1.86 17.90 14.48
C VAL A 137 3.32 17.46 14.43
N GLU A 138 3.71 16.53 15.29
CA GLU A 138 5.06 15.98 15.33
C GLU A 138 5.06 14.50 14.90
N ALA A 139 5.91 14.18 13.93
CA ALA A 139 6.22 12.81 13.53
C ALA A 139 7.56 12.40 14.14
N SER A 140 7.60 11.26 14.84
CA SER A 140 8.81 10.75 15.49
C SER A 140 9.01 9.26 15.21
N PRO A 141 10.23 8.82 14.85
CA PRO A 141 10.52 7.39 14.71
C PRO A 141 10.59 6.78 16.11
N ARG A 142 9.75 5.77 16.36
CA ARG A 142 9.70 5.05 17.64
C ARG A 142 10.56 3.82 17.65
N ARG A 143 10.56 3.07 16.55
CA ARG A 143 11.29 1.80 16.41
C ARG A 143 11.81 1.65 14.99
N ILE A 144 12.92 0.95 14.86
CA ILE A 144 13.57 0.63 13.59
C ILE A 144 13.84 -0.88 13.62
N PHE A 145 13.26 -1.61 12.68
CA PHE A 145 13.40 -3.05 12.50
C PHE A 145 14.25 -3.27 11.26
N ALA A 146 15.52 -3.61 11.45
CA ALA A 146 16.53 -3.69 10.39
C ALA A 146 17.25 -5.04 10.42
N ASN A 147 18.05 -5.32 9.38
CA ASN A 147 18.99 -6.44 9.31
C ASN A 147 18.36 -7.85 9.38
N ALA A 148 17.07 -8.00 9.10
CA ALA A 148 16.40 -9.31 9.07
C ALA A 148 16.13 -9.84 7.65
N HIS A 149 16.23 -8.97 6.64
CA HIS A 149 15.94 -9.31 5.25
C HIS A 149 17.21 -9.33 4.41
N THR A 150 17.39 -10.44 3.71
CA THR A 150 18.49 -10.58 2.74
C THR A 150 18.09 -9.97 1.40
N TYR A 151 16.81 -10.10 1.01
CA TYR A 151 16.26 -9.67 -0.28
C TYR A 151 15.39 -8.42 -0.13
N HIS A 152 14.68 -7.98 -1.17
CA HIS A 152 13.93 -6.73 -1.13
C HIS A 152 12.57 -6.93 -0.46
N ILE A 153 12.29 -6.16 0.59
CA ILE A 153 10.99 -6.22 1.26
C ILE A 153 9.90 -5.73 0.30
N ASN A 154 8.97 -6.62 -0.04
CA ASN A 154 7.82 -6.33 -0.88
C ASN A 154 6.53 -6.10 -0.09
N SER A 155 6.43 -6.63 1.14
CA SER A 155 5.21 -6.59 1.94
C SER A 155 5.47 -6.33 3.42
N ILE A 156 4.55 -5.58 4.04
CA ILE A 156 4.36 -5.51 5.49
C ILE A 156 2.85 -5.62 5.78
N SER A 157 2.49 -6.37 6.81
CA SER A 157 1.09 -6.56 7.20
C SER A 157 0.99 -6.74 8.71
N ILE A 158 0.10 -5.98 9.34
CA ILE A 158 -0.16 -6.03 10.78
C ILE A 158 -1.05 -7.23 11.11
N ASN A 159 -0.80 -7.87 12.24
CA ASN A 159 -1.66 -8.94 12.73
C ASN A 159 -2.86 -8.36 13.48
N SER A 160 -3.99 -9.05 13.40
CA SER A 160 -5.20 -8.82 14.20
C SER A 160 -5.00 -9.00 15.72
N ASP A 161 -3.84 -9.45 16.18
CA ASP A 161 -3.48 -9.57 17.60
C ASP A 161 -3.02 -8.25 18.26
N TYR A 162 -2.83 -7.18 17.46
CA TYR A 162 -2.38 -5.85 17.92
C TYR A 162 -0.97 -5.80 18.55
N GLU A 163 -0.19 -6.87 18.42
CA GLU A 163 1.16 -7.02 18.98
C GLU A 163 2.21 -7.37 17.92
N THR A 164 1.83 -8.17 16.91
CA THR A 164 2.75 -8.67 15.89
C THR A 164 2.44 -8.12 14.50
N TYR A 165 3.43 -8.22 13.61
CA TYR A 165 3.28 -7.95 12.19
C TYR A 165 4.27 -8.81 11.41
N LEU A 166 4.01 -9.03 10.12
CA LEU A 166 4.92 -9.73 9.22
C LEU A 166 5.57 -8.76 8.26
N SER A 167 6.77 -9.13 7.79
CA SER A 167 7.40 -8.54 6.62
C SER A 167 7.90 -9.66 5.70
N ALA A 168 7.67 -9.49 4.40
CA ALA A 168 8.07 -10.45 3.38
C ALA A 168 9.08 -9.83 2.41
N ASP A 169 10.13 -10.57 2.11
CA ASP A 169 11.01 -10.32 0.96
C ASP A 169 10.77 -11.36 -0.15
N ASP A 170 11.64 -11.40 -1.15
CA ASP A 170 11.49 -12.28 -2.31
C ASP A 170 11.51 -13.77 -1.97
N LEU A 171 12.04 -14.20 -0.82
CA LEU A 171 12.17 -15.62 -0.45
C LEU A 171 11.77 -15.95 0.99
N ARG A 172 11.59 -14.95 1.85
CA ARG A 172 11.37 -15.13 3.29
C ARG A 172 10.25 -14.25 3.84
N ILE A 173 9.56 -14.79 4.83
CA ILE A 173 8.60 -14.03 5.65
C ILE A 173 9.04 -14.10 7.11
N ASN A 174 9.19 -12.93 7.72
CA ASN A 174 9.58 -12.76 9.12
C ASN A 174 8.42 -12.20 9.93
N LEU A 175 8.20 -12.75 11.12
CA LEU A 175 7.28 -12.27 12.14
C LEU A 175 8.03 -11.40 13.15
N TRP A 176 7.44 -10.27 13.50
CA TRP A 176 7.98 -9.30 14.44
C TRP A 176 6.98 -9.00 15.54
N HIS A 177 7.50 -8.63 16.71
CA HIS A 177 6.71 -7.98 17.74
C HIS A 177 6.95 -6.46 17.65
N LEU A 178 5.90 -5.65 17.74
CA LEU A 178 5.97 -4.19 17.57
C LEU A 178 6.88 -3.45 18.55
N GLU A 179 7.32 -4.12 19.62
CA GLU A 179 8.14 -3.54 20.69
C GLU A 179 9.57 -4.10 20.72
N ILE A 180 9.85 -5.16 19.96
CA ILE A 180 11.13 -5.89 19.94
C ILE A 180 11.76 -5.71 18.56
N THR A 181 12.91 -5.02 18.50
CA THR A 181 13.58 -4.65 17.23
C THR A 181 14.82 -5.47 16.93
N ASP A 182 15.39 -6.12 17.94
CA ASP A 182 16.65 -6.88 17.87
C ASP A 182 16.46 -8.31 17.37
N ARG A 183 15.22 -8.79 17.30
CA ARG A 183 14.88 -10.17 16.92
C ARG A 183 13.62 -10.20 16.06
N SER A 184 13.63 -11.07 15.06
CA SER A 184 12.47 -11.49 14.29
C SER A 184 12.48 -13.02 14.19
N PHE A 185 11.32 -13.60 13.92
CA PHE A 185 11.19 -15.04 13.73
C PHE A 185 10.84 -15.33 12.27
N ASN A 186 11.70 -16.08 11.59
CA ASN A 186 11.42 -16.49 10.21
C ASN A 186 10.34 -17.60 10.22
N ILE A 187 9.20 -17.31 9.61
CA ILE A 187 8.05 -18.22 9.54
C ILE A 187 7.92 -18.93 8.19
N VAL A 188 8.50 -18.36 7.13
CA VAL A 188 8.56 -18.96 5.78
C VAL A 188 9.95 -18.71 5.21
N ASP A 189 10.57 -19.75 4.66
CA ASP A 189 11.81 -19.68 3.87
C ASP A 189 11.66 -20.60 2.66
N ILE A 190 11.46 -20.02 1.47
CA ILE A 190 11.40 -20.77 0.20
C ILE A 190 12.72 -20.74 -0.56
N LYS A 191 13.80 -20.27 0.10
CA LYS A 191 15.13 -20.21 -0.52
C LYS A 191 15.59 -21.62 -0.92
N PRO A 192 15.91 -21.87 -2.20
CA PRO A 192 16.46 -23.15 -2.62
C PRO A 192 17.89 -23.33 -2.06
N ALA A 193 18.31 -24.58 -1.90
CA ALA A 193 19.67 -24.91 -1.47
C ALA A 193 20.72 -24.37 -2.47
N ASN A 194 20.43 -24.49 -3.77
CA ASN A 194 21.19 -23.86 -4.85
C ASN A 194 20.38 -22.69 -5.44
N MET A 195 20.95 -21.48 -5.44
CA MET A 195 20.30 -20.29 -6.01
C MET A 195 20.09 -20.40 -7.53
N GLU A 196 20.83 -21.26 -8.23
CA GLU A 196 20.61 -21.53 -9.66
C GLU A 196 19.30 -22.29 -9.93
N GLU A 197 18.76 -22.98 -8.93
CA GLU A 197 17.48 -23.70 -9.01
C GLU A 197 16.29 -22.80 -8.61
N LEU A 198 16.52 -21.49 -8.48
CA LEU A 198 15.45 -20.55 -8.14
C LEU A 198 14.42 -20.48 -9.26
N THR A 199 13.23 -20.99 -8.99
CA THR A 199 12.12 -20.96 -9.95
C THR A 199 10.95 -20.08 -9.50
N GLU A 200 10.89 -19.70 -8.23
CA GLU A 200 9.73 -19.05 -7.63
C GLU A 200 10.17 -18.04 -6.57
N VAL A 201 9.55 -16.86 -6.58
CA VAL A 201 9.74 -15.82 -5.56
C VAL A 201 8.41 -15.39 -4.95
N ILE A 202 8.43 -14.95 -3.70
CA ILE A 202 7.30 -14.34 -3.00
C ILE A 202 7.09 -12.94 -3.56
N THR A 203 5.85 -12.61 -3.90
CA THR A 203 5.53 -11.32 -4.53
C THR A 203 4.67 -10.40 -3.67
N ALA A 204 3.81 -10.97 -2.83
CA ALA A 204 2.99 -10.25 -1.86
C ALA A 204 2.66 -11.15 -0.68
N ALA A 205 2.46 -10.58 0.52
CA ALA A 205 2.00 -11.29 1.70
C ALA A 205 1.08 -10.41 2.58
N GLU A 206 0.04 -11.01 3.15
CA GLU A 206 -0.92 -10.29 4.00
C GLU A 206 -1.48 -11.19 5.10
N PHE A 207 -1.63 -10.65 6.32
CA PHE A 207 -2.37 -11.29 7.39
C PHE A 207 -3.88 -11.25 7.14
N HIS A 208 -4.59 -12.26 7.61
CA HIS A 208 -6.04 -12.23 7.63
C HIS A 208 -6.54 -11.11 8.56
N PRO A 209 -7.58 -10.34 8.18
CA PRO A 209 -8.06 -9.19 8.96
C PRO A 209 -8.63 -9.52 10.36
N ASN A 210 -8.75 -10.80 10.73
CA ASN A 210 -9.46 -11.23 11.94
C ASN A 210 -8.84 -12.48 12.58
N SER A 211 -8.34 -13.41 11.76
CA SER A 211 -7.72 -14.66 12.20
C SER A 211 -6.23 -14.45 12.44
N CYS A 212 -5.83 -14.30 13.71
CA CYS A 212 -4.45 -13.95 14.07
C CYS A 212 -3.38 -14.98 13.67
N ASN A 213 -3.80 -16.21 13.38
CA ASN A 213 -2.94 -17.31 12.97
C ASN A 213 -2.86 -17.50 11.46
N THR A 214 -3.63 -16.74 10.66
CA THR A 214 -3.76 -16.98 9.23
C THR A 214 -3.14 -15.85 8.44
N PHE A 215 -2.29 -16.20 7.48
CA PHE A 215 -1.78 -15.27 6.47
C PHE A 215 -1.69 -15.96 5.11
N VAL A 216 -1.59 -15.16 4.06
CA VAL A 216 -1.34 -15.64 2.71
C VAL A 216 -0.07 -15.02 2.16
N TYR A 217 0.56 -15.73 1.22
CA TYR A 217 1.53 -15.14 0.32
C TYR A 217 1.32 -15.65 -1.10
N SER A 218 1.52 -14.77 -2.08
CA SER A 218 1.53 -15.12 -3.50
C SER A 218 2.95 -15.27 -4.04
N SER A 219 3.04 -15.85 -5.22
CA SER A 219 4.31 -16.00 -5.92
C SER A 219 4.31 -15.53 -7.36
N SER A 220 5.52 -15.46 -7.92
CA SER A 220 5.78 -15.18 -9.33
C SER A 220 5.25 -16.25 -10.29
N LYS A 221 4.80 -17.40 -9.79
CA LYS A 221 4.19 -18.50 -10.58
C LYS A 221 2.66 -18.47 -10.58
N GLY A 222 2.04 -17.43 -10.01
CA GLY A 222 0.58 -17.31 -9.99
C GLY A 222 -0.13 -18.19 -8.97
N THR A 223 0.59 -18.65 -7.94
CA THR A 223 0.01 -19.45 -6.85
C THR A 223 -0.19 -18.62 -5.60
N ILE A 224 -1.22 -18.93 -4.80
CA ILE A 224 -1.42 -18.37 -3.45
C ILE A 224 -1.36 -19.48 -2.42
N ARG A 225 -0.55 -19.28 -1.39
CA ARG A 225 -0.42 -20.21 -0.27
C ARG A 225 -1.01 -19.56 0.97
N LEU A 226 -1.99 -20.24 1.57
CA LEU A 226 -2.55 -19.86 2.86
C LEU A 226 -1.90 -20.72 3.94
N CYS A 227 -1.34 -20.05 4.95
CA CYS A 227 -0.63 -20.66 6.05
C CYS A 227 -1.43 -20.54 7.35
N ASP A 228 -1.36 -21.58 8.19
CA ASP A 228 -1.91 -21.57 9.54
C ASP A 228 -0.77 -21.73 10.56
N MET A 229 -0.47 -20.66 11.28
CA MET A 229 0.58 -20.59 12.30
C MET A 229 0.31 -21.48 13.52
N ARG A 230 -0.90 -22.02 13.69
CA ARG A 230 -1.21 -22.99 14.76
C ARG A 230 -0.81 -24.41 14.38
N ALA A 231 -0.78 -24.73 13.08
CA ALA A 231 -0.48 -26.07 12.61
C ALA A 231 1.00 -26.42 12.83
N SER A 232 1.88 -25.44 12.63
CA SER A 232 3.32 -25.58 12.83
C SER A 232 3.99 -24.24 13.10
N ALA A 233 5.06 -24.25 13.90
CA ALA A 233 5.84 -23.04 14.18
C ALA A 233 6.51 -22.48 12.90
N LEU A 234 6.96 -23.39 12.03
CA LEU A 234 7.43 -23.06 10.69
C LEU A 234 6.28 -23.30 9.73
N CYS A 235 5.92 -22.32 8.92
CA CYS A 235 4.88 -22.40 7.89
C CYS A 235 5.48 -22.85 6.55
N ASP A 236 6.45 -23.77 6.59
CA ASP A 236 7.14 -24.35 5.44
C ASP A 236 6.21 -25.21 4.57
N ARG A 237 5.16 -25.78 5.18
CA ARG A 237 4.00 -26.33 4.48
C ARG A 237 2.84 -25.34 4.52
N HIS A 238 2.27 -25.07 3.36
CA HIS A 238 1.02 -24.32 3.26
C HIS A 238 -0.14 -25.20 3.76
N SER A 239 -1.12 -24.58 4.42
CA SER A 239 -2.36 -25.26 4.79
C SER A 239 -3.25 -25.48 3.56
N LYS A 240 -3.27 -24.51 2.64
CA LYS A 240 -4.06 -24.54 1.41
C LYS A 240 -3.26 -23.91 0.27
N LEU A 241 -3.38 -24.47 -0.92
CA LEU A 241 -2.79 -23.95 -2.15
C LEU A 241 -3.90 -23.59 -3.12
N PHE A 242 -3.98 -22.31 -3.48
CA PHE A 242 -4.91 -21.82 -4.47
C PHE A 242 -4.18 -21.70 -5.80
N GLU A 243 -4.66 -22.48 -6.77
CA GLU A 243 -4.11 -22.55 -8.11
C GLU A 243 -5.23 -22.80 -9.11
N GLU A 244 -5.12 -22.20 -10.28
CA GLU A 244 -6.05 -22.42 -11.38
C GLU A 244 -5.37 -23.37 -12.38
N PRO A 245 -5.96 -24.54 -12.69
CA PRO A 245 -5.39 -25.45 -13.67
C PRO A 245 -5.27 -24.76 -15.04
N GLU A 246 -4.05 -24.58 -15.53
CA GLU A 246 -3.84 -24.12 -16.90
C GLU A 246 -3.90 -25.29 -17.88
N ASP A 247 -4.67 -25.12 -18.96
CA ASP A 247 -4.65 -26.04 -20.09
C ASP A 247 -3.27 -25.97 -20.77
N PRO A 248 -2.51 -27.07 -20.87
CA PRO A 248 -1.22 -27.09 -21.54
C PRO A 248 -1.25 -26.56 -22.97
N SER A 249 -2.39 -26.66 -23.67
CA SER A 249 -2.53 -26.12 -25.04
C SER A 249 -2.55 -24.60 -25.10
N ASN A 250 -2.90 -23.92 -23.99
CA ASN A 250 -2.95 -22.46 -23.88
C ASN A 250 -1.67 -21.88 -23.28
N ARG A 251 -0.71 -22.73 -22.89
CA ARG A 251 0.55 -22.31 -22.29
C ARG A 251 1.47 -21.73 -23.37
N SER A 252 1.79 -20.46 -23.21
CA SER A 252 2.75 -19.72 -24.02
C SER A 252 3.94 -19.30 -23.15
N PHE A 253 5.03 -18.86 -23.77
CA PHE A 253 6.15 -18.24 -23.04
C PHE A 253 5.67 -17.10 -22.11
N PHE A 254 4.73 -16.28 -22.58
CA PHE A 254 4.20 -15.17 -21.79
C PHE A 254 3.28 -15.60 -20.65
N SER A 255 2.74 -16.83 -20.68
CA SER A 255 1.78 -17.30 -19.66
C SER A 255 2.39 -17.24 -18.26
N GLU A 256 3.63 -17.71 -18.11
CA GLU A 256 4.34 -17.66 -16.83
C GLU A 256 4.57 -16.22 -16.36
N ILE A 257 4.98 -15.33 -17.28
CA ILE A 257 5.27 -13.93 -16.95
C ILE A 257 4.00 -13.20 -16.47
N ILE A 258 2.89 -13.33 -17.22
CA ILE A 258 1.64 -12.65 -16.87
C ILE A 258 0.88 -13.31 -15.73
N SER A 259 1.19 -14.57 -15.39
CA SER A 259 0.61 -15.28 -14.25
C SER A 259 1.15 -14.79 -12.90
N SER A 260 2.30 -14.12 -12.90
CA SER A 260 2.90 -13.55 -11.69
C SER A 260 1.92 -12.63 -10.97
N ILE A 261 1.59 -12.97 -9.73
CA ILE A 261 0.69 -12.16 -8.91
C ILE A 261 1.48 -10.98 -8.37
N SER A 262 0.97 -9.78 -8.59
CA SER A 262 1.58 -8.52 -8.14
C SER A 262 1.05 -8.02 -6.80
N ASP A 263 -0.18 -8.39 -6.43
CA ASP A 263 -0.80 -8.00 -5.17
C ASP A 263 -1.85 -9.02 -4.71
N VAL A 264 -2.02 -9.14 -3.40
CA VAL A 264 -3.00 -10.01 -2.74
C VAL A 264 -3.68 -9.23 -1.62
N LYS A 265 -5.01 -9.26 -1.60
CA LYS A 265 -5.82 -8.54 -0.62
C LYS A 265 -6.99 -9.35 -0.09
N PHE A 266 -7.02 -9.58 1.22
CA PHE A 266 -8.23 -10.08 1.85
C PHE A 266 -9.37 -9.06 1.71
N SER A 267 -10.57 -9.57 1.47
CA SER A 267 -11.80 -8.77 1.63
C SER A 267 -11.97 -8.37 3.09
N HIS A 268 -12.67 -7.25 3.34
CA HIS A 268 -12.95 -6.77 4.70
C HIS A 268 -13.69 -7.81 5.56
N SER A 269 -14.47 -8.70 4.95
CA SER A 269 -15.15 -9.80 5.62
C SER A 269 -14.24 -10.97 6.03
N GLY A 270 -13.02 -11.02 5.48
CA GLY A 270 -12.11 -12.16 5.61
C GLY A 270 -12.54 -13.41 4.82
N ARG A 271 -13.72 -13.44 4.18
CA ARG A 271 -14.21 -14.64 3.49
C ARG A 271 -13.57 -14.85 2.13
N TYR A 272 -13.26 -13.77 1.43
CA TYR A 272 -12.64 -13.79 0.12
C TYR A 272 -11.25 -13.19 0.17
N MET A 273 -10.42 -13.55 -0.81
CA MET A 273 -9.19 -12.84 -1.15
C MET A 273 -9.20 -12.46 -2.63
N MET A 274 -8.58 -11.34 -2.94
CA MET A 274 -8.38 -10.83 -4.29
C MET A 274 -6.92 -10.97 -4.67
N THR A 275 -6.66 -11.30 -5.93
CA THR A 275 -5.33 -11.32 -6.52
C THR A 275 -5.29 -10.51 -7.80
N ARG A 276 -4.22 -9.77 -8.01
CA ARG A 276 -3.95 -9.04 -9.25
C ARG A 276 -2.76 -9.67 -9.98
N ASP A 277 -3.02 -10.27 -11.13
CA ASP A 277 -1.97 -10.62 -12.11
C ASP A 277 -1.87 -9.52 -13.18
N TYR A 278 -1.06 -9.71 -14.23
CA TYR A 278 -0.84 -8.62 -15.19
C TYR A 278 -2.16 -8.19 -15.86
N LEU A 279 -2.92 -9.15 -16.41
CA LEU A 279 -4.11 -8.87 -17.24
C LEU A 279 -5.42 -8.85 -16.47
N SER A 280 -5.48 -9.47 -15.29
CA SER A 280 -6.72 -9.80 -14.61
C SER A 280 -6.69 -9.55 -13.11
N VAL A 281 -7.90 -9.34 -12.56
CA VAL A 281 -8.17 -9.41 -11.12
C VAL A 281 -9.04 -10.62 -10.87
N LYS A 282 -8.63 -11.48 -9.93
CA LYS A 282 -9.34 -12.70 -9.58
C LYS A 282 -9.77 -12.68 -8.12
N ILE A 283 -10.99 -13.10 -7.84
CA ILE A 283 -11.55 -13.24 -6.49
C ILE A 283 -11.62 -14.72 -6.16
N TRP A 284 -11.10 -15.09 -5.00
CA TRP A 284 -11.06 -16.45 -4.48
C TRP A 284 -11.91 -16.52 -3.21
N ASP A 285 -12.72 -17.57 -3.08
CA ASP A 285 -13.33 -17.94 -1.79
C ASP A 285 -12.31 -18.80 -1.04
N LEU A 286 -12.02 -18.50 0.22
CA LEU A 286 -11.05 -19.27 1.01
C LEU A 286 -11.44 -20.76 1.20
N ASN A 287 -12.66 -21.14 0.85
CA ASN A 287 -13.13 -22.52 0.84
C ASN A 287 -13.07 -23.20 -0.54
N MET A 288 -12.70 -22.49 -1.61
CA MET A 288 -12.58 -23.03 -2.96
C MET A 288 -11.18 -22.76 -3.52
N GLU A 289 -10.31 -23.75 -3.43
CA GLU A 289 -8.88 -23.66 -3.75
C GLU A 289 -8.57 -23.87 -5.24
N ASN A 290 -9.43 -24.58 -5.95
CA ASN A 290 -9.16 -25.08 -7.30
C ASN A 290 -9.46 -24.09 -8.44
N ARG A 291 -10.08 -22.95 -8.14
CA ARG A 291 -10.37 -21.88 -9.10
C ARG A 291 -10.87 -20.62 -8.40
N PRO A 292 -10.68 -19.43 -9.01
CA PRO A 292 -11.34 -18.23 -8.54
C PRO A 292 -12.87 -18.33 -8.72
N VAL A 293 -13.62 -17.67 -7.83
CA VAL A 293 -15.07 -17.51 -7.94
C VAL A 293 -15.46 -16.45 -8.97
N GLU A 294 -14.61 -15.45 -9.19
CA GLU A 294 -14.83 -14.35 -10.14
C GLU A 294 -13.50 -13.94 -10.79
N THR A 295 -13.51 -13.69 -12.10
CA THR A 295 -12.34 -13.24 -12.85
C THR A 295 -12.71 -12.03 -13.70
N TYR A 296 -11.97 -10.94 -13.53
CA TYR A 296 -12.19 -9.66 -14.20
C TYR A 296 -11.01 -9.33 -15.11
N GLN A 297 -11.29 -9.11 -16.39
CA GLN A 297 -10.27 -8.70 -17.34
C GLN A 297 -10.03 -7.19 -17.24
N VAL A 298 -8.83 -6.79 -16.82
CA VAL A 298 -8.50 -5.38 -16.61
C VAL A 298 -8.24 -4.69 -17.93
N HIS A 299 -7.39 -5.27 -18.76
CA HIS A 299 -6.99 -4.65 -20.03
C HIS A 299 -6.64 -5.71 -21.07
N GLU A 300 -7.59 -6.61 -21.35
CA GLU A 300 -7.45 -7.71 -22.33
C GLU A 300 -7.01 -7.22 -23.72
N TYR A 301 -7.31 -5.96 -24.06
CA TYR A 301 -6.86 -5.32 -25.29
C TYR A 301 -5.33 -5.21 -25.41
N LEU A 302 -4.57 -5.48 -24.35
CA LEU A 302 -3.10 -5.55 -24.35
C LEU A 302 -2.55 -6.94 -24.66
N ARG A 303 -3.38 -7.98 -24.73
CA ARG A 303 -2.92 -9.36 -24.96
C ARG A 303 -2.17 -9.53 -26.29
N SER A 304 -2.59 -8.81 -27.33
CA SER A 304 -1.88 -8.79 -28.62
C SER A 304 -0.59 -7.96 -28.62
N LYS A 305 -0.33 -7.22 -27.53
CA LYS A 305 0.83 -6.33 -27.36
C LYS A 305 1.87 -6.88 -26.39
N LEU A 306 1.69 -8.08 -25.84
CA LEU A 306 2.59 -8.68 -24.84
C LEU A 306 4.06 -8.71 -25.27
N CYS A 307 4.34 -8.98 -26.55
CA CYS A 307 5.71 -8.93 -27.07
C CYS A 307 6.34 -7.54 -26.94
N SER A 308 5.62 -6.49 -27.35
CA SER A 308 6.08 -5.10 -27.22
C SER A 308 6.16 -4.64 -25.76
N LEU A 309 5.27 -5.15 -24.90
CA LEU A 309 5.26 -4.85 -23.47
C LEU A 309 6.40 -5.56 -22.72
N TYR A 310 6.90 -6.67 -23.26
CA TYR A 310 8.07 -7.35 -22.76
C TYR A 310 9.36 -6.62 -23.18
N GLU A 311 9.44 -6.16 -24.43
CA GLU A 311 10.60 -5.40 -24.93
C GLU A 311 10.84 -4.06 -24.21
N ASN A 312 9.81 -3.47 -23.60
CA ASN A 312 9.90 -2.20 -22.88
C ASN A 312 9.71 -2.35 -21.36
N ASP A 313 9.84 -3.56 -20.83
CA ASP A 313 9.71 -3.93 -19.40
C ASP A 313 8.35 -3.61 -18.74
N CYS A 314 7.36 -3.09 -19.47
CA CYS A 314 6.06 -2.76 -18.92
C CYS A 314 5.31 -4.01 -18.43
N ILE A 315 5.59 -5.18 -19.01
CA ILE A 315 4.99 -6.46 -18.56
C ILE A 315 5.32 -6.81 -17.11
N PHE A 316 6.37 -6.21 -16.52
CA PHE A 316 6.80 -6.42 -15.14
C PHE A 316 6.22 -5.39 -14.16
N ASP A 317 5.36 -4.47 -14.64
CA ASP A 317 4.67 -3.51 -13.77
C ASP A 317 3.78 -4.23 -12.76
N LYS A 318 3.98 -3.89 -11.48
CA LYS A 318 3.24 -4.47 -10.35
C LYS A 318 2.06 -3.55 -9.98
N PHE A 319 0.88 -3.89 -10.47
CA PHE A 319 -0.35 -3.14 -10.19
C PHE A 319 -0.96 -3.58 -8.85
N GLU A 320 -1.33 -2.62 -8.00
CA GLU A 320 -2.08 -2.93 -6.78
C GLU A 320 -3.58 -3.01 -7.04
N CYS A 321 -4.30 -3.64 -6.11
CA CYS A 321 -5.75 -3.74 -6.12
C CYS A 321 -6.31 -3.47 -4.73
N CYS A 322 -7.54 -2.96 -4.64
CA CYS A 322 -8.17 -2.71 -3.35
C CYS A 322 -9.69 -2.90 -3.39
N TRP A 323 -10.24 -3.18 -2.21
CA TRP A 323 -11.66 -3.36 -1.95
C TRP A 323 -12.27 -2.05 -1.47
N ASN A 324 -13.53 -1.79 -1.81
CA ASN A 324 -14.34 -0.85 -1.05
C ASN A 324 -14.94 -1.52 0.20
N GLY A 325 -15.68 -0.75 1.01
CA GLY A 325 -16.39 -1.28 2.19
C GLY A 325 -17.58 -2.21 1.89
N SER A 326 -17.99 -2.35 0.62
CA SER A 326 -19.17 -3.10 0.16
C SER A 326 -18.88 -4.06 -1.01
N ASP A 327 -17.66 -4.60 -1.08
CA ASP A 327 -17.19 -5.58 -2.08
C ASP A 327 -17.13 -5.11 -3.57
N ILE A 328 -17.03 -3.83 -3.88
CA ILE A 328 -16.54 -3.31 -5.18
C ILE A 328 -15.02 -3.37 -5.18
N VAL A 329 -14.45 -3.70 -6.33
CA VAL A 329 -13.01 -3.86 -6.53
C VAL A 329 -12.48 -2.73 -7.41
N MET A 330 -11.30 -2.20 -7.07
CA MET A 330 -10.57 -1.22 -7.88
C MET A 330 -9.14 -1.67 -8.17
N THR A 331 -8.63 -1.32 -9.35
CA THR A 331 -7.22 -1.51 -9.71
C THR A 331 -6.80 -0.57 -10.84
N GLY A 332 -5.49 -0.37 -11.01
CA GLY A 332 -4.93 0.51 -12.04
C GLY A 332 -4.65 -0.17 -13.39
N SER A 333 -4.33 0.66 -14.38
CA SER A 333 -3.92 0.31 -15.75
C SER A 333 -3.04 1.44 -16.33
N TYR A 334 -2.75 1.37 -17.62
CA TYR A 334 -1.98 2.37 -18.36
C TYR A 334 -2.82 3.57 -18.81
N ASN A 335 -2.17 4.58 -19.40
CA ASN A 335 -2.78 5.84 -19.83
C ASN A 335 -3.54 6.60 -18.72
N ASN A 336 -3.05 6.52 -17.47
CA ASN A 336 -3.73 6.98 -16.26
C ASN A 336 -5.15 6.43 -16.11
N PHE A 337 -5.40 5.21 -16.62
CA PHE A 337 -6.67 4.54 -16.42
C PHE A 337 -6.66 3.72 -15.14
N PHE A 338 -7.81 3.73 -14.48
CA PHE A 338 -8.13 2.80 -13.40
C PHE A 338 -9.50 2.21 -13.66
N ARG A 339 -9.72 1.00 -13.13
CA ARG A 339 -10.93 0.23 -13.35
C ARG A 339 -11.60 -0.09 -12.04
N MET A 340 -12.92 -0.13 -12.09
CA MET A 340 -13.75 -0.55 -10.97
C MET A 340 -14.68 -1.65 -11.45
N PHE A 341 -14.81 -2.70 -10.64
CA PHE A 341 -15.64 -3.88 -10.92
C PHE A 341 -16.63 -4.07 -9.77
N ASP A 342 -17.91 -4.00 -10.10
CA ASP A 342 -18.99 -4.24 -9.14
C ASP A 342 -19.33 -5.74 -9.14
N ARG A 343 -19.06 -6.39 -8.01
CA ARG A 343 -19.32 -7.82 -7.82
C ARG A 343 -20.80 -8.19 -7.87
N ASN A 344 -21.68 -7.29 -7.49
CA ASN A 344 -23.12 -7.54 -7.42
C ASN A 344 -23.78 -7.32 -8.78
N THR A 345 -23.48 -6.19 -9.42
CA THR A 345 -24.11 -5.81 -10.69
C THR A 345 -23.40 -6.42 -11.91
N LYS A 346 -22.20 -6.97 -11.72
CA LYS A 346 -21.31 -7.48 -12.77
C LYS A 346 -20.96 -6.42 -13.84
N ARG A 347 -21.11 -5.14 -13.49
CA ARG A 347 -20.73 -4.01 -14.33
C ARG A 347 -19.32 -3.58 -13.99
N ASP A 348 -18.62 -3.11 -15.01
CA ASP A 348 -17.30 -2.52 -14.87
C ASP A 348 -17.26 -1.14 -15.54
N ILE A 349 -16.33 -0.31 -15.05
CA ILE A 349 -16.10 1.02 -15.58
C ILE A 349 -14.59 1.29 -15.68
N THR A 350 -14.18 1.98 -16.73
CA THR A 350 -12.83 2.55 -16.86
C THR A 350 -12.90 4.05 -16.73
N LEU A 351 -12.09 4.61 -15.83
CA LEU A 351 -12.00 6.03 -15.56
C LEU A 351 -10.56 6.51 -15.78
N GLU A 352 -10.38 7.82 -15.91
CA GLU A 352 -9.08 8.44 -16.24
C GLU A 352 -8.71 9.51 -15.20
N ALA A 353 -7.52 9.37 -14.61
CA ALA A 353 -6.94 10.38 -13.74
C ALA A 353 -6.13 11.41 -14.55
N SER A 354 -6.79 12.49 -14.95
CA SER A 354 -6.16 13.56 -15.75
C SER A 354 -6.69 14.94 -15.36
N ARG A 355 -5.77 15.84 -14.97
CA ARG A 355 -6.04 17.25 -14.68
C ARG A 355 -6.36 18.07 -15.93
N GLU A 356 -5.81 17.69 -17.08
CA GLU A 356 -6.06 18.37 -18.36
C GLU A 356 -7.46 18.06 -18.89
N ASN A 357 -7.91 16.81 -18.73
CA ASN A 357 -9.18 16.34 -19.26
C ASN A 357 -10.36 16.56 -18.32
N ASN A 358 -10.13 16.71 -17.01
CA ASN A 358 -11.19 16.87 -16.01
C ASN A 358 -10.96 18.12 -15.16
N LYS A 359 -12.02 18.93 -14.98
CA LYS A 359 -11.99 20.06 -14.06
C LYS A 359 -12.28 19.58 -12.63
N PRO A 360 -11.82 20.31 -11.60
CA PRO A 360 -12.19 20.00 -10.22
C PRO A 360 -13.72 19.88 -10.07
N ARG A 361 -14.15 18.89 -9.28
CA ARG A 361 -15.57 18.64 -8.93
C ARG A 361 -16.47 18.27 -10.12
N THR A 362 -15.91 17.82 -11.24
CA THR A 362 -16.71 17.27 -12.35
C THR A 362 -16.85 15.75 -12.26
N VAL A 363 -18.02 15.23 -12.66
CA VAL A 363 -18.26 13.80 -12.79
C VAL A 363 -17.38 13.24 -13.91
N LEU A 364 -16.61 12.21 -13.59
CA LEU A 364 -15.75 11.54 -14.56
C LEU A 364 -16.59 10.81 -15.61
N LYS A 365 -16.16 10.92 -16.87
CA LYS A 365 -16.80 10.19 -17.97
C LYS A 365 -16.12 8.83 -18.16
N PRO A 366 -16.89 7.74 -18.32
CA PRO A 366 -16.33 6.45 -18.68
C PRO A 366 -15.48 6.53 -19.96
N ARG A 367 -14.32 5.87 -19.94
CA ARG A 367 -13.45 5.68 -21.12
C ARG A 367 -13.64 4.28 -21.70
N LYS A 368 -13.44 4.15 -23.01
CA LYS A 368 -13.45 2.88 -23.72
C LYS A 368 -12.24 2.79 -24.63
N VAL A 369 -11.58 1.63 -24.58
CA VAL A 369 -10.43 1.31 -25.42
C VAL A 369 -10.88 0.38 -26.54
N CYS A 370 -10.50 0.72 -27.77
CA CYS A 370 -10.84 -0.06 -28.95
C CYS A 370 -9.62 -0.77 -29.51
N ALA A 371 -9.74 -2.09 -29.65
CA ALA A 371 -8.72 -2.95 -30.24
C ALA A 371 -8.71 -2.92 -31.79
N SER A 372 -9.76 -2.40 -32.43
CA SER A 372 -9.92 -2.37 -33.90
C SER A 372 -9.89 -0.94 -34.46
N GLY A 373 -9.29 -0.75 -35.65
CA GLY A 373 -9.02 0.57 -36.26
C GLY A 373 -10.24 1.45 -36.61
N LYS A 374 -11.48 1.02 -36.36
CA LYS A 374 -12.67 1.88 -36.49
C LYS A 374 -12.94 2.60 -35.17
N ARG A 375 -12.36 3.80 -35.03
CA ARG A 375 -12.55 4.69 -33.86
C ARG A 375 -13.97 5.26 -33.84
N LYS A 376 -14.76 5.01 -32.78
CA LYS A 376 -15.96 5.82 -32.53
C LYS A 376 -15.59 7.11 -31.80
N LYS A 377 -16.54 8.05 -31.79
CA LYS A 377 -16.43 9.28 -31.00
C LYS A 377 -16.27 8.90 -29.52
N ASP A 378 -15.28 9.49 -28.85
CA ASP A 378 -14.92 9.29 -27.43
C ASP A 378 -14.23 7.95 -27.06
N GLU A 379 -13.81 7.13 -28.04
CA GLU A 379 -12.99 5.93 -27.83
C GLU A 379 -11.50 6.19 -28.11
N ILE A 380 -10.61 5.57 -27.32
CA ILE A 380 -9.15 5.62 -27.50
C ILE A 380 -8.65 4.32 -28.16
N SER A 381 -7.73 4.43 -29.13
CA SER A 381 -7.09 3.28 -29.74
C SER A 381 -6.06 2.67 -28.80
N VAL A 382 -5.91 1.34 -28.82
CA VAL A 382 -4.82 0.65 -28.09
C VAL A 382 -3.45 1.20 -28.48
N ASP A 383 -3.24 1.51 -29.76
CA ASP A 383 -1.97 2.05 -30.26
C ASP A 383 -1.70 3.49 -29.82
N SER A 384 -2.68 4.17 -29.22
CA SER A 384 -2.56 5.53 -28.70
C SER A 384 -2.42 5.60 -27.19
N LEU A 385 -2.30 4.45 -26.51
CA LEU A 385 -2.12 4.40 -25.06
C LEU A 385 -0.69 4.80 -24.70
N ASP A 386 -0.56 5.65 -23.68
CA ASP A 386 0.72 6.02 -23.09
C ASP A 386 1.06 5.07 -21.94
N PHE A 387 2.04 4.18 -22.16
CA PHE A 387 2.49 3.19 -21.17
C PHE A 387 3.35 3.80 -20.06
N ASN A 388 3.87 5.02 -20.22
CA ASN A 388 4.58 5.72 -19.13
C ASN A 388 3.60 6.26 -18.08
N LYS A 389 2.34 6.48 -18.46
CA LYS A 389 1.26 6.92 -17.59
C LYS A 389 0.58 5.71 -16.95
N LYS A 390 1.21 5.12 -15.93
CA LYS A 390 0.69 3.96 -15.21
C LYS A 390 0.17 4.35 -13.83
N ILE A 391 -0.98 3.79 -13.46
CA ILE A 391 -1.50 3.88 -12.09
C ILE A 391 -1.16 2.56 -11.40
N LEU A 392 -0.10 2.56 -10.60
CA LEU A 392 0.33 1.37 -9.85
C LEU A 392 -0.27 1.30 -8.45
N HIS A 393 -0.49 2.47 -7.82
CA HIS A 393 -0.90 2.58 -6.43
C HIS A 393 -2.27 3.25 -6.33
N THR A 394 -3.21 2.59 -5.66
CA THR A 394 -4.56 3.09 -5.43
C THR A 394 -5.05 2.66 -4.07
N ALA A 395 -5.77 3.52 -3.37
CA ALA A 395 -6.39 3.21 -2.09
C ALA A 395 -7.88 3.56 -2.10
N TRP A 396 -8.67 2.79 -1.37
CA TRP A 396 -10.08 3.08 -1.14
C TRP A 396 -10.28 3.43 0.34
N HIS A 397 -11.06 4.47 0.61
CA HIS A 397 -11.47 4.81 1.96
C HIS A 397 -12.21 3.64 2.62
N PRO A 398 -11.91 3.31 3.89
CA PRO A 398 -12.41 2.08 4.53
C PRO A 398 -13.94 2.04 4.69
N LYS A 399 -14.61 3.20 4.65
CA LYS A 399 -16.05 3.33 4.96
C LYS A 399 -16.87 4.14 3.95
N GLU A 400 -16.22 4.82 3.01
CA GLU A 400 -16.89 5.81 2.15
C GLU A 400 -16.48 5.62 0.70
N ASN A 401 -17.28 6.18 -0.21
CA ASN A 401 -16.97 6.19 -1.64
C ASN A 401 -15.98 7.32 -1.99
N ILE A 402 -14.83 7.27 -1.32
CA ILE A 402 -13.67 8.13 -1.56
C ILE A 402 -12.52 7.22 -1.98
N ILE A 403 -11.88 7.54 -3.10
CA ILE A 403 -10.72 6.82 -3.62
C ILE A 403 -9.54 7.76 -3.81
N ALA A 404 -8.35 7.25 -3.55
CA ALA A 404 -7.08 7.92 -3.79
C ALA A 404 -6.32 7.19 -4.89
N VAL A 405 -5.94 7.91 -5.94
CA VAL A 405 -5.30 7.35 -7.14
C VAL A 405 -4.01 8.09 -7.39
N ALA A 406 -2.88 7.40 -7.27
CA ALA A 406 -1.57 7.99 -7.58
C ALA A 406 -1.26 7.85 -9.07
N THR A 407 -0.93 8.97 -9.70
CA THR A 407 -0.19 8.99 -10.97
C THR A 407 1.28 9.33 -10.68
N THR A 408 2.14 9.29 -11.69
CA THR A 408 3.59 9.50 -11.54
C THR A 408 3.97 10.70 -10.68
N ASN A 409 3.23 11.81 -10.78
CA ASN A 409 3.58 13.08 -10.10
C ASN A 409 2.44 13.68 -9.27
N ASN A 410 1.25 13.06 -9.25
CA ASN A 410 0.07 13.66 -8.60
C ASN A 410 -0.73 12.60 -7.84
N LEU A 411 -1.34 13.03 -6.74
CA LEU A 411 -2.37 12.28 -6.05
C LEU A 411 -3.74 12.84 -6.44
N TYR A 412 -4.61 12.01 -6.99
CA TYR A 412 -6.01 12.37 -7.25
C TYR A 412 -6.91 11.77 -6.17
N ILE A 413 -7.83 12.58 -5.66
CA ILE A 413 -8.87 12.13 -4.74
C ILE A 413 -10.20 12.28 -5.46
N PHE A 414 -10.89 11.16 -5.67
CA PHE A 414 -12.23 11.15 -6.25
C PHE A 414 -13.22 10.74 -5.18
N GLN A 415 -14.37 11.42 -5.18
CA GLN A 415 -15.48 11.10 -4.29
C GLN A 415 -16.77 11.14 -5.10
N ASP A 416 -17.71 10.27 -4.74
CA ASP A 416 -19.03 10.26 -5.38
C ASP A 416 -19.75 11.60 -5.17
N LYS A 417 -20.80 11.92 -5.92
CA LYS A 417 -21.65 13.10 -5.69
C LYS A 417 -22.79 12.72 -4.75
N MET A 418 -23.03 13.50 -3.68
CA MET A 418 -24.26 13.32 -2.88
C MET A 418 -25.43 13.81 -3.72
N ASN A 419 -26.48 13.00 -3.80
CA ASN A 419 -27.77 13.44 -4.30
C ASN A 419 -28.46 14.32 -3.27
#